data_AF-A0A925Q981-F1
#
_entry.id   AF-A0A925Q981-F1
#
_cell.length_a   1.000
_cell.length_b   1.000
_cell.length_c   1.000
_cell.angle_alpha   90.00
_cell.angle_beta   90.00
_cell.angle_gamma   90.00
#
_symmetry.space_group_name_H-M   'P 1'
#
loop_
_entity.id
_entity.type
_entity.pdbx_description
1 polymer ?
#
loop_
_entity_poly.entity_id
_entity_poly.type
_entity_poly.pdbx_seq_one_letter_code
_entity_poly.pdbx_strand_id
1 'polypeptide(L)'
;MWLYLSFEGYFQMRMATDPDPTDEPRGVSGYTFALAGEPDFDNLVHLQPDEEGVCERRFGYGKNDIGPRVGVTVQQAKWFDDKSLVYKEAPEYLDARVSFVNAQLTERNGIVIRNDLFALDPLRVQLRKKSGALVLDREDFLDPSNPALPITQATSEMLVRRQPQGLTDNSVEVAKATGLPDASNDSCIINRRIRQRNLEELLRHTKKPVERAALQTRISQLNILRRWWELSQGGKIIDRRAHQLTLQGYGWSVDVNGTVHANKIGADAKSTWPLSFWIGGWDGDALCGYISGYLSIPIACEA
;
A
#
# COMPACT_ATOMS: atom_id res chain seq x y z
N MET A 1 10.79 4.48 -28.21
CA MET A 1 11.63 4.31 -27.00
C MET A 1 10.76 4.35 -25.75
N TRP A 2 11.11 3.58 -24.73
CA TRP A 2 10.36 3.42 -23.47
C TRP A 2 11.30 3.49 -22.27
N LEU A 3 10.80 3.99 -21.13
CA LEU A 3 11.41 3.81 -19.81
C LEU A 3 10.58 2.81 -19.01
N TYR A 4 11.21 1.71 -18.62
CA TYR A 4 10.64 0.70 -17.73
C TYR A 4 11.22 0.86 -16.33
N LEU A 5 10.35 0.99 -15.34
CA LEU A 5 10.72 1.07 -13.92
C LEU A 5 10.04 -0.07 -13.19
N SER A 6 10.80 -0.90 -12.47
CA SER A 6 10.23 -1.73 -11.41
C SER A 6 10.42 -1.05 -10.07
N PHE A 7 9.41 -1.08 -9.22
CA PHE A 7 9.44 -0.45 -7.92
C PHE A 7 8.85 -1.37 -6.87
N GLU A 8 9.31 -1.23 -5.64
CA GLU A 8 8.71 -1.90 -4.50
C GLU A 8 9.04 -1.20 -3.18
N GLY A 9 8.32 -1.59 -2.13
CA GLY A 9 8.59 -1.17 -0.78
C GLY A 9 7.36 -1.26 0.11
N TYR A 10 7.52 -0.88 1.38
CA TYR A 10 6.38 -0.77 2.28
C TYR A 10 5.65 0.55 2.05
N PHE A 11 4.33 0.48 2.09
CA PHE A 11 3.42 1.62 2.14
C PHE A 11 2.67 1.62 3.47
N GLN A 12 2.10 2.75 3.85
CA GLN A 12 1.20 2.86 4.99
C GLN A 12 -0.17 3.34 4.53
N MET A 13 -1.23 2.81 5.13
CA MET A 13 -2.60 3.29 4.91
C MET A 13 -3.35 3.38 6.24
N ARG A 14 -3.69 4.59 6.64
CA ARG A 14 -4.32 4.81 7.94
C ARG A 14 -5.81 4.98 7.73
N MET A 15 -6.54 3.87 7.77
CA MET A 15 -8.00 3.86 7.57
C MET A 15 -8.72 3.06 8.64
N ALA A 16 -9.96 3.46 8.91
CA ALA A 16 -10.90 2.63 9.65
C ALA A 16 -11.32 1.44 8.79
N THR A 17 -11.52 0.31 9.43
CA THR A 17 -11.95 -0.93 8.79
C THR A 17 -13.22 -1.42 9.45
N ASP A 18 -14.06 -2.14 8.67
CA ASP A 18 -15.27 -2.77 9.16
C ASP A 18 -15.07 -3.45 10.53
N PRO A 19 -16.00 -3.27 11.50
CA PRO A 19 -17.32 -2.65 11.34
C PRO A 19 -17.38 -1.13 11.49
N ASP A 20 -16.23 -0.45 11.60
CA ASP A 20 -16.23 1.01 11.71
C ASP A 20 -16.68 1.67 10.39
N PRO A 21 -17.38 2.82 10.46
CA PRO A 21 -17.57 3.71 9.32
C PRO A 21 -16.22 4.12 8.71
N THR A 22 -16.17 4.31 7.39
CA THR A 22 -14.92 4.71 6.69
C THR A 22 -14.38 6.07 7.16
N ASP A 23 -15.22 6.92 7.73
CA ASP A 23 -14.88 8.24 8.27
C ASP A 23 -14.63 8.24 9.79
N GLU A 24 -14.59 7.07 10.45
CA GLU A 24 -14.21 6.98 11.86
C GLU A 24 -12.72 7.33 12.03
N PRO A 25 -12.39 8.48 12.68
CA PRO A 25 -11.04 9.03 12.65
C PRO A 25 -10.00 8.17 13.38
N ARG A 26 -10.40 7.24 14.27
CA ARG A 26 -9.43 6.52 15.10
C ARG A 26 -9.56 5.02 15.09
N GLY A 27 -10.60 4.46 14.47
CA GLY A 27 -10.96 3.06 14.60
C GLY A 27 -11.40 2.73 16.03
N VAL A 28 -12.50 2.01 16.18
CA VAL A 28 -13.10 1.70 17.48
C VAL A 28 -13.39 0.21 17.61
N SER A 29 -13.94 -0.39 16.56
CA SER A 29 -14.44 -1.77 16.58
C SER A 29 -13.78 -2.68 15.55
N GLY A 30 -13.16 -2.11 14.51
CA GLY A 30 -12.41 -2.85 13.50
C GLY A 30 -11.10 -3.44 14.03
N TYR A 31 -10.23 -3.91 13.13
CA TYR A 31 -8.92 -4.44 13.50
C TYR A 31 -7.77 -3.42 13.32
N THR A 32 -8.10 -2.19 12.92
CA THR A 32 -7.18 -1.06 12.72
C THR A 32 -7.51 0.05 13.70
N PHE A 33 -6.49 0.70 14.27
CA PHE A 33 -6.66 1.75 15.28
C PHE A 33 -5.58 2.82 15.17
N ALA A 34 -5.92 4.08 15.42
CA ALA A 34 -4.98 5.17 15.69
C ALA A 34 -4.68 5.22 17.20
N LEU A 35 -3.42 4.95 17.57
CA LEU A 35 -3.04 4.84 18.98
C LEU A 35 -2.86 6.20 19.65
N ALA A 36 -2.83 6.21 20.98
CA ALA A 36 -2.61 7.44 21.74
C ALA A 36 -1.30 8.13 21.31
N GLY A 37 -1.40 9.42 20.96
CA GLY A 37 -0.28 10.21 20.45
C GLY A 37 -0.02 10.10 18.94
N GLU A 38 -0.77 9.26 18.22
CA GLU A 38 -0.75 9.20 16.76
C GLU A 38 -1.81 10.11 16.12
N PRO A 39 -1.58 10.55 14.87
CA PRO A 39 -2.59 11.27 14.09
C PRO A 39 -3.81 10.39 13.83
N ASP A 40 -4.94 11.04 13.60
CA ASP A 40 -6.15 10.39 13.12
C ASP A 40 -5.92 9.77 11.73
N PHE A 41 -6.82 8.90 11.33
CA PHE A 41 -6.88 8.30 10.00
C PHE A 41 -7.20 9.35 8.95
N ASP A 42 -6.47 9.32 7.85
CA ASP A 42 -6.63 10.19 6.69
C ASP A 42 -7.14 9.44 5.45
N ASN A 43 -7.24 8.11 5.54
CA ASN A 43 -7.65 7.20 4.48
C ASN A 43 -6.77 7.28 3.22
N LEU A 44 -5.54 7.79 3.35
CA LEU A 44 -4.60 7.91 2.24
C LEU A 44 -3.65 6.71 2.16
N VAL A 45 -3.19 6.41 0.95
CA VAL A 45 -2.13 5.44 0.67
C VAL A 45 -0.81 6.20 0.60
N HIS A 46 0.01 6.06 1.63
CA HIS A 46 1.31 6.70 1.73
C HIS A 46 2.44 5.80 1.24
N LEU A 47 3.15 6.24 0.21
CA LEU A 47 4.27 5.47 -0.33
C LEU A 47 5.62 5.94 0.20
N GLN A 48 5.66 7.08 0.92
CA GLN A 48 6.92 7.69 1.33
C GLN A 48 6.90 8.14 2.80
N PRO A 49 8.05 8.07 3.51
CA PRO A 49 8.09 8.25 4.97
C PRO A 49 7.94 9.70 5.45
N ASP A 50 8.10 10.67 4.55
CA ASP A 50 8.00 12.12 4.81
C ASP A 50 6.65 12.70 4.39
N GLU A 51 5.70 11.87 3.95
CA GLU A 51 4.33 12.31 3.67
C GLU A 51 3.61 12.64 4.99
N GLU A 52 2.79 13.69 4.96
CA GLU A 52 1.94 14.06 6.10
C GLU A 52 0.98 12.91 6.43
N GLY A 53 0.76 12.64 7.72
CA GLY A 53 -0.05 11.50 8.18
C GLY A 53 0.76 10.24 8.47
N VAL A 54 1.94 10.08 7.87
CA VAL A 54 2.78 8.90 8.10
C VAL A 54 3.28 8.83 9.55
N CYS A 55 3.03 7.70 10.19
CA CYS A 55 3.42 7.39 11.56
C CYS A 55 3.80 5.91 11.66
N GLU A 56 5.10 5.65 11.59
CA GLU A 56 5.66 4.29 11.65
C GLU A 56 5.75 3.78 13.09
N ARG A 57 5.40 2.51 13.28
CA ARG A 57 5.40 1.86 14.60
C ARG A 57 6.65 1.02 14.82
N ARG A 58 7.14 1.02 16.06
CA ARG A 58 8.21 0.12 16.50
C ARG A 58 7.65 -1.26 16.85
N PHE A 59 8.40 -2.32 16.56
CA PHE A 59 8.00 -3.70 16.87
C PHE A 59 8.72 -4.29 18.07
N GLY A 60 9.76 -3.62 18.59
CA GLY A 60 10.42 -4.01 19.83
C GLY A 60 11.44 -3.01 20.35
N TYR A 61 12.13 -3.41 21.41
CA TYR A 61 13.13 -2.59 22.09
C TYR A 61 14.49 -2.60 21.37
N GLY A 62 14.87 -3.74 20.78
CA GLY A 62 16.15 -3.91 20.12
C GLY A 62 16.32 -2.99 18.91
N LYS A 63 17.59 -2.68 18.59
CA LYS A 63 17.96 -1.88 17.41
C LYS A 63 17.46 -2.49 16.09
N ASN A 64 17.24 -3.81 16.08
CA ASN A 64 16.76 -4.55 14.90
C ASN A 64 15.26 -4.85 14.94
N ASP A 65 14.55 -4.49 16.02
CA ASP A 65 13.10 -4.70 16.14
C ASP A 65 12.31 -3.48 15.65
N ILE A 66 12.77 -2.89 14.56
CA ILE A 66 12.09 -1.77 13.91
C ILE A 66 10.96 -2.38 13.07
N GLY A 67 9.75 -1.80 13.15
CA GLY A 67 8.65 -2.23 12.29
C GLY A 67 8.92 -1.89 10.82
N PRO A 68 7.97 -2.22 9.91
CA PRO A 68 8.03 -1.83 8.52
C PRO A 68 8.39 -0.34 8.34
N ARG A 69 9.27 -0.06 7.39
CA ARG A 69 9.72 1.30 7.07
C ARG A 69 9.07 1.73 5.77
N VAL A 70 8.22 2.75 5.82
CA VAL A 70 7.52 3.27 4.64
C VAL A 70 8.55 3.83 3.67
N GLY A 71 8.39 3.49 2.39
CA GLY A 71 9.30 3.94 1.34
C GLY A 71 9.27 3.00 0.14
N VAL A 72 8.62 3.45 -0.93
CA VAL A 72 8.59 2.76 -2.22
C VAL A 72 9.59 3.38 -3.16
N THR A 73 10.51 2.57 -3.67
CA THR A 73 11.58 3.04 -4.55
C THR A 73 11.74 2.15 -5.76
N VAL A 74 12.26 2.73 -6.84
CA VAL A 74 12.63 2.02 -8.04
C VAL A 74 13.81 1.10 -7.76
N GLN A 75 13.63 -0.20 -7.99
CA GLN A 75 14.65 -1.24 -7.83
C GLN A 75 15.38 -1.56 -9.14
N GLN A 76 14.70 -1.37 -10.27
CA GLN A 76 15.30 -1.53 -11.59
C GLN A 76 14.75 -0.48 -12.54
N ALA A 77 15.62 0.08 -13.38
CA ALA A 77 15.25 1.06 -14.39
C ALA A 77 15.98 0.76 -15.70
N LYS A 78 15.23 0.68 -16.80
CA LYS A 78 15.77 0.36 -18.13
C LYS A 78 15.12 1.22 -19.22
N TRP A 79 15.94 1.75 -20.10
CA TRP A 79 15.51 2.24 -21.40
C TRP A 79 15.32 1.06 -22.36
N PHE A 80 14.28 1.11 -23.19
CA PHE A 80 14.05 0.16 -24.26
C PHE A 80 13.82 0.89 -25.57
N ASP A 81 14.64 0.57 -26.56
CA ASP A 81 14.46 1.05 -27.93
C ASP A 81 13.67 0.02 -28.73
N ASP A 82 12.48 0.42 -29.19
CA ASP A 82 11.55 -0.40 -29.97
C ASP A 82 12.04 -0.66 -31.40
N LYS A 83 12.93 0.19 -31.93
CA LYS A 83 13.53 -0.01 -33.26
C LYS A 83 14.65 -1.03 -33.22
N SER A 84 15.53 -0.94 -32.22
CA SER A 84 16.65 -1.86 -32.08
C SER A 84 16.34 -3.10 -31.24
N LEU A 85 15.21 -3.11 -30.51
CA LEU A 85 14.81 -4.14 -29.55
C LEU A 85 15.86 -4.38 -28.44
N VAL A 86 16.54 -3.31 -28.00
CA VAL A 86 17.61 -3.38 -27.01
C VAL A 86 17.20 -2.69 -25.72
N TYR A 87 17.52 -3.33 -24.60
CA TYR A 87 17.47 -2.72 -23.27
C TYR A 87 18.81 -2.10 -22.90
N LYS A 88 18.76 -0.91 -22.29
CA LYS A 88 19.90 -0.25 -21.67
C LYS A 88 19.54 0.14 -20.25
N GLU A 89 20.40 -0.15 -19.28
CA GLU A 89 20.19 0.26 -17.89
C GLU A 89 20.06 1.80 -17.79
N ALA A 90 19.19 2.25 -16.89
CA ALA A 90 18.92 3.65 -16.59
C ALA A 90 19.22 3.94 -15.10
N PRO A 91 20.48 3.78 -14.66
CA PRO A 91 20.85 3.84 -13.23
C PRO A 91 20.54 5.21 -12.59
N GLU A 92 20.35 6.26 -13.39
CA GLU A 92 19.93 7.59 -12.93
C GLU A 92 18.53 7.62 -12.27
N TYR A 93 17.74 6.56 -12.40
CA TYR A 93 16.44 6.38 -11.72
C TYR A 93 16.44 5.31 -10.65
N LEU A 94 17.57 4.65 -10.38
CA LEU A 94 17.67 3.74 -9.24
C LEU A 94 17.46 4.51 -7.93
N ASP A 95 16.74 3.92 -6.98
CA ASP A 95 16.28 4.55 -5.73
C ASP A 95 15.38 5.79 -5.94
N ALA A 96 14.88 6.03 -7.16
CA ALA A 96 13.88 7.07 -7.37
C ALA A 96 12.61 6.73 -6.58
N ARG A 97 12.00 7.75 -6.00
CA ARG A 97 10.79 7.64 -5.18
C ARG A 97 9.57 7.61 -6.09
N VAL A 98 8.70 6.62 -5.87
CA VAL A 98 7.39 6.49 -6.53
C VAL A 98 6.31 6.85 -5.51
N SER A 99 5.43 7.80 -5.85
CA SER A 99 4.31 8.21 -4.98
C SER A 99 2.98 8.13 -5.72
N PHE A 100 1.94 7.73 -4.99
CA PHE A 100 0.54 7.85 -5.41
C PHE A 100 -0.08 9.01 -4.62
N VAL A 101 -0.05 10.21 -5.20
CA VAL A 101 -0.41 11.45 -4.51
C VAL A 101 -1.89 11.45 -4.15
N ASN A 102 -2.19 11.57 -2.85
CA ASN A 102 -3.54 11.61 -2.28
C ASN A 102 -4.40 10.39 -2.63
N ALA A 103 -3.80 9.26 -3.01
CA ALA A 103 -4.56 8.10 -3.43
C ALA A 103 -5.26 7.44 -2.25
N GLN A 104 -6.47 6.92 -2.47
CA GLN A 104 -7.27 6.24 -1.45
C GLN A 104 -7.78 4.91 -1.96
N LEU A 105 -7.82 3.91 -1.09
CA LEU A 105 -8.55 2.67 -1.35
C LEU A 105 -10.01 2.87 -0.95
N THR A 106 -10.88 3.00 -1.94
CA THR A 106 -12.29 3.30 -1.77
C THR A 106 -13.14 2.03 -1.86
N GLU A 107 -13.89 1.74 -0.80
CA GLU A 107 -14.87 0.64 -0.77
C GLU A 107 -16.18 1.09 -0.11
N ARG A 108 -16.08 1.87 0.97
CA ARG A 108 -17.20 2.49 1.69
C ARG A 108 -18.23 1.46 2.18
N ASN A 109 -17.78 0.36 2.77
CA ASN A 109 -18.58 -0.72 3.34
C ASN A 109 -19.64 -1.25 2.36
N GLY A 110 -19.23 -1.56 1.14
CA GLY A 110 -20.11 -2.08 0.10
C GLY A 110 -20.90 -1.03 -0.70
N ILE A 111 -20.82 0.26 -0.34
CA ILE A 111 -21.62 1.33 -0.98
C ILE A 111 -21.09 1.66 -2.38
N VAL A 112 -19.78 1.81 -2.53
CA VAL A 112 -19.16 2.11 -3.84
C VAL A 112 -18.91 0.82 -4.60
N ILE A 113 -18.44 -0.21 -3.89
CA ILE A 113 -18.17 -1.50 -4.49
C ILE A 113 -18.29 -2.64 -3.48
N ARG A 114 -18.71 -3.81 -3.96
CA ARG A 114 -18.79 -5.04 -3.17
C ARG A 114 -17.41 -5.41 -2.58
N ASN A 115 -17.44 -5.81 -1.32
CA ASN A 115 -16.37 -6.36 -0.48
C ASN A 115 -15.12 -6.83 -1.24
N ASP A 116 -13.97 -6.30 -0.81
CA ASP A 116 -12.59 -6.67 -1.20
C ASP A 116 -12.12 -6.25 -2.60
N LEU A 117 -12.91 -5.47 -3.34
CA LEU A 117 -12.50 -4.87 -4.62
C LEU A 117 -12.17 -3.38 -4.47
N PHE A 118 -11.34 -3.02 -3.50
CA PHE A 118 -11.01 -1.62 -3.20
C PHE A 118 -10.56 -0.85 -4.44
N ALA A 119 -11.33 0.16 -4.86
CA ALA A 119 -10.97 0.97 -6.02
C ALA A 119 -9.98 2.06 -5.60
N LEU A 120 -8.86 2.19 -6.33
CA LEU A 120 -7.87 3.22 -6.05
C LEU A 120 -8.28 4.55 -6.72
N ASP A 121 -8.69 5.53 -5.92
CA ASP A 121 -9.14 6.85 -6.40
C ASP A 121 -8.95 7.95 -5.35
N PRO A 122 -8.41 9.13 -5.70
CA PRO A 122 -7.80 9.45 -7.00
C PRO A 122 -6.51 8.65 -7.23
N LEU A 123 -5.98 8.66 -8.46
CA LEU A 123 -4.64 8.18 -8.74
C LEU A 123 -3.84 9.23 -9.48
N ARG A 124 -2.75 9.66 -8.87
CA ARG A 124 -1.75 10.53 -9.48
C ARG A 124 -0.36 9.99 -9.17
N VAL A 125 0.38 9.64 -10.21
CA VAL A 125 1.68 8.99 -10.10
C VAL A 125 2.78 10.04 -10.22
N GLN A 126 3.64 10.10 -9.21
CA GLN A 126 4.85 10.93 -9.23
C GLN A 126 6.11 10.05 -9.21
N LEU A 127 7.12 10.51 -9.96
CA LEU A 127 8.48 9.99 -9.89
C LEU A 127 9.42 11.12 -9.50
N ARG A 128 10.16 10.94 -8.41
CA ARG A 128 11.20 11.88 -7.95
C ARG A 128 12.54 11.16 -7.91
N LYS A 129 13.61 11.80 -8.37
CA LYS A 129 14.97 11.26 -8.18
C LYS A 129 15.27 11.14 -6.67
N LYS A 130 16.28 10.35 -6.33
CA LYS A 130 16.80 10.25 -4.95
C LYS A 130 17.14 11.61 -4.32
N SER A 131 17.51 12.60 -5.14
CA SER A 131 17.76 13.99 -4.70
C SER A 131 16.49 14.79 -4.37
N GLY A 132 15.29 14.24 -4.58
CA GLY A 132 14.00 14.91 -4.41
C GLY A 132 13.48 15.64 -5.66
N ALA A 133 14.29 15.75 -6.72
CA ALA A 133 13.91 16.43 -7.95
C ALA A 133 12.74 15.71 -8.64
N LEU A 134 11.65 16.43 -8.91
CA LEU A 134 10.48 15.92 -9.63
C LEU A 134 10.83 15.65 -11.09
N VAL A 135 10.58 14.42 -11.54
CA VAL A 135 10.89 13.93 -12.89
C VAL A 135 9.61 13.82 -13.71
N LEU A 136 8.62 13.12 -13.16
CA LEU A 136 7.33 12.88 -13.78
C LEU A 136 6.22 13.12 -12.76
N ASP A 137 5.10 13.62 -13.26
CA ASP A 137 3.88 13.78 -12.49
C ASP A 137 2.68 13.69 -13.44
N ARG A 138 1.85 12.67 -13.27
CA ARG A 138 0.69 12.43 -14.13
C ARG A 138 -0.52 11.92 -13.35
N GLU A 139 -1.67 12.52 -13.61
CA GLU A 139 -2.97 12.03 -13.13
C GLU A 139 -3.46 10.87 -14.00
N ASP A 140 -4.25 9.99 -13.41
CA ASP A 140 -5.13 9.11 -14.17
C ASP A 140 -6.57 9.59 -14.00
N PHE A 141 -7.30 9.80 -15.09
CA PHE A 141 -8.73 10.09 -15.02
C PHE A 141 -9.53 8.80 -15.03
N LEU A 142 -10.53 8.74 -14.16
CA LEU A 142 -11.52 7.66 -14.16
C LEU A 142 -12.31 7.67 -15.48
N ASP A 143 -12.67 8.86 -15.96
CA ASP A 143 -13.24 9.12 -17.27
C ASP A 143 -12.50 10.31 -17.94
N PRO A 144 -11.72 10.09 -19.01
CA PRO A 144 -11.05 11.16 -19.73
C PRO A 144 -11.99 12.21 -20.33
N SER A 145 -13.25 11.85 -20.62
CA SER A 145 -14.25 12.78 -21.15
C SER A 145 -14.88 13.66 -20.08
N ASN A 146 -14.79 13.25 -18.81
CA ASN A 146 -15.20 14.00 -17.65
C ASN A 146 -14.18 13.85 -16.50
N PRO A 147 -13.02 14.55 -16.56
CA PRO A 147 -11.94 14.41 -15.58
C PRO A 147 -12.33 14.70 -14.12
N ALA A 148 -13.43 15.41 -13.89
CA ALA A 148 -13.94 15.75 -12.56
C ALA A 148 -15.02 14.76 -12.05
N LEU A 149 -15.30 13.68 -12.77
CA LEU A 149 -16.30 12.69 -12.38
C LEU A 149 -15.92 12.06 -11.01
N PRO A 150 -16.73 12.25 -9.96
CA PRO A 150 -16.46 11.62 -8.69
C PRO A 150 -16.72 10.11 -8.78
N ILE A 151 -15.91 9.31 -8.08
CA ILE A 151 -16.03 7.84 -8.10
C ILE A 151 -17.42 7.32 -7.67
N THR A 152 -18.15 8.07 -6.85
CA THR A 152 -19.52 7.72 -6.42
C THR A 152 -20.56 7.83 -7.52
N GLN A 153 -20.23 8.44 -8.66
CA GLN A 153 -21.08 8.55 -9.85
C GLN A 153 -20.57 7.69 -11.01
N ALA A 154 -19.48 6.95 -10.81
CA ALA A 154 -18.89 6.12 -11.84
C ALA A 154 -19.76 4.88 -12.13
N THR A 155 -19.74 4.43 -13.38
CA THR A 155 -20.38 3.16 -13.75
C THR A 155 -19.53 1.97 -13.28
N SER A 156 -20.13 0.78 -13.23
CA SER A 156 -19.40 -0.45 -12.92
C SER A 156 -18.19 -0.66 -13.83
N GLU A 157 -18.32 -0.38 -15.13
CA GLU A 157 -17.24 -0.51 -16.12
C GLU A 157 -16.08 0.44 -15.84
N MET A 158 -16.38 1.69 -15.45
CA MET A 158 -15.37 2.67 -15.06
C MET A 158 -14.63 2.21 -13.80
N LEU A 159 -15.36 1.68 -12.81
CA LEU A 159 -14.78 1.20 -11.57
C LEU A 159 -13.86 -0.01 -11.78
N VAL A 160 -14.18 -0.93 -12.71
CA VAL A 160 -13.36 -2.14 -12.98
C VAL A 160 -11.92 -1.78 -13.31
N ARG A 161 -11.68 -0.66 -14.00
CA ARG A 161 -10.33 -0.16 -14.31
C ARG A 161 -9.51 0.19 -13.06
N ARG A 162 -10.17 0.58 -11.96
CA ARG A 162 -9.54 0.98 -10.69
C ARG A 162 -9.51 -0.11 -9.63
N GLN A 163 -10.12 -1.26 -9.92
CA GLN A 163 -10.21 -2.39 -9.02
C GLN A 163 -9.01 -3.33 -9.17
N PRO A 164 -8.74 -4.14 -8.13
CA PRO A 164 -7.92 -5.32 -8.29
C PRO A 164 -8.52 -6.23 -9.39
N GLN A 165 -7.69 -6.61 -10.35
CA GLN A 165 -8.01 -7.60 -11.40
C GLN A 165 -7.91 -9.04 -10.90
N GLY A 166 -7.28 -9.24 -9.74
CA GLY A 166 -7.11 -10.56 -9.15
C GLY A 166 -6.77 -10.48 -7.67
N LEU A 167 -7.21 -11.50 -6.95
CA LEU A 167 -6.86 -11.78 -5.56
C LEU A 167 -6.08 -13.10 -5.53
N THR A 168 -4.91 -13.08 -4.92
CA THR A 168 -4.13 -14.29 -4.62
C THR A 168 -4.13 -14.52 -3.13
N ASP A 169 -4.87 -15.52 -2.65
CA ASP A 169 -4.80 -15.98 -1.27
C ASP A 169 -3.50 -16.76 -1.04
N ASN A 170 -2.92 -16.66 0.17
CA ASN A 170 -1.68 -17.35 0.53
C ASN A 170 -0.54 -17.10 -0.48
N SER A 171 -0.35 -15.84 -0.85
CA SER A 171 0.65 -15.43 -1.83
C SER A 171 2.07 -15.65 -1.29
N VAL A 172 2.81 -16.53 -1.97
CA VAL A 172 4.24 -16.78 -1.72
C VAL A 172 5.07 -15.52 -1.98
N GLU A 173 4.67 -14.72 -2.95
CA GLU A 173 5.32 -13.45 -3.26
C GLU A 173 5.18 -12.46 -2.10
N VAL A 174 3.97 -12.32 -1.54
CA VAL A 174 3.70 -11.47 -0.37
C VAL A 174 4.48 -11.97 0.85
N ALA A 175 4.46 -13.28 1.12
CA ALA A 175 5.21 -13.86 2.24
C ALA A 175 6.72 -13.54 2.12
N LYS A 176 7.30 -13.73 0.94
CA LYS A 176 8.70 -13.41 0.66
C LYS A 176 9.00 -11.92 0.86
N ALA A 177 8.16 -11.04 0.30
CA ALA A 177 8.34 -9.59 0.38
C ALA A 177 8.26 -9.06 1.83
N THR A 178 7.40 -9.67 2.65
CA THR A 178 7.19 -9.29 4.06
C THR A 178 8.11 -10.02 5.04
N GLY A 179 9.01 -10.88 4.55
CA GLY A 179 9.97 -11.61 5.37
C GLY A 179 9.36 -12.77 6.16
N LEU A 180 8.18 -13.25 5.78
CA LEU A 180 7.65 -14.52 6.28
C LEU A 180 8.39 -15.69 5.63
N PRO A 181 8.65 -16.79 6.36
CA PRO A 181 9.37 -17.94 5.81
C PRO A 181 8.59 -18.68 4.72
N ASP A 182 7.26 -18.67 4.79
CA ASP A 182 6.35 -19.20 3.78
C ASP A 182 4.97 -18.53 3.88
N ALA A 183 4.09 -18.82 2.92
CA ALA A 183 2.72 -18.33 2.87
C ALA A 183 1.73 -19.23 3.64
N SER A 184 2.15 -19.78 4.78
CA SER A 184 1.26 -20.54 5.65
C SER A 184 0.68 -19.68 6.77
N ASN A 185 -0.48 -20.12 7.26
CA ASN A 185 -1.11 -19.56 8.44
C ASN A 185 -0.21 -19.66 9.67
N ASP A 186 0.51 -20.77 9.83
CA ASP A 186 1.39 -21.00 10.97
C ASP A 186 2.53 -20.00 11.02
N SER A 187 3.14 -19.69 9.88
CA SER A 187 4.16 -18.64 9.76
C SER A 187 3.64 -17.27 10.17
N CYS A 188 2.42 -16.91 9.77
CA CYS A 188 1.78 -15.67 10.22
C CYS A 188 1.53 -15.65 11.73
N ILE A 189 1.02 -16.74 12.30
CA ILE A 189 0.77 -16.86 13.75
C ILE A 189 2.09 -16.75 14.51
N ILE A 190 3.15 -17.42 14.06
CA ILE A 190 4.46 -17.39 14.69
C ILE A 190 5.02 -15.96 14.64
N ASN A 191 4.94 -15.27 13.50
CA ASN A 191 5.36 -13.87 13.36
C ASN A 191 4.63 -12.97 14.37
N ARG A 192 3.30 -13.08 14.48
CA ARG A 192 2.49 -12.30 15.44
C ARG A 192 2.86 -12.60 16.90
N ARG A 193 3.16 -13.86 17.23
CA ARG A 193 3.62 -14.26 18.58
C ARG A 193 5.01 -13.73 18.92
N ILE A 194 5.92 -13.68 17.95
CA ILE A 194 7.23 -13.05 18.12
C ILE A 194 7.02 -11.56 18.36
N ARG A 195 6.18 -10.90 17.55
CA ARG A 195 5.88 -9.48 17.71
C ARG A 195 5.28 -9.14 19.05
N GLN A 196 4.29 -9.91 19.51
CA GLN A 196 3.70 -9.71 20.83
C GLN A 196 4.76 -9.70 21.94
N ARG A 197 5.66 -10.69 21.93
CA ARG A 197 6.77 -10.77 22.91
C ARG A 197 7.69 -9.56 22.82
N ASN A 198 8.02 -9.11 21.60
CA ASN A 198 8.85 -7.93 21.40
C ASN A 198 8.17 -6.64 21.89
N LEU A 199 6.85 -6.52 21.73
CA LEU A 199 6.07 -5.40 22.27
C LEU A 199 5.97 -5.45 23.80
N GLU A 200 5.84 -6.63 24.40
CA GLU A 200 5.86 -6.82 25.85
C GLU A 200 7.22 -6.43 26.47
N GLU A 201 8.33 -6.75 25.79
CA GLU A 201 9.67 -6.26 26.15
C GLU A 201 9.74 -4.72 26.02
N LEU A 202 9.29 -4.17 24.89
CA LEU A 202 9.28 -2.72 24.67
C LEU A 202 8.45 -2.00 25.75
N LEU A 203 7.31 -2.55 26.15
CA LEU A 203 6.46 -2.01 27.23
C LEU A 203 7.18 -1.98 28.59
N ARG A 204 8.03 -2.95 28.91
CA ARG A 204 8.81 -2.97 30.16
C ARG A 204 9.81 -1.81 30.25
N HIS A 205 10.40 -1.44 29.11
CA HIS A 205 11.36 -0.33 29.03
C HIS A 205 10.71 1.04 28.80
N THR A 206 9.49 1.08 28.29
CA THR A 206 8.79 2.34 27.99
C THR A 206 8.25 2.98 29.28
N LYS A 207 8.67 4.22 29.55
CA LYS A 207 8.28 4.97 30.77
C LYS A 207 7.15 5.98 30.54
N LYS A 208 7.05 6.56 29.34
CA LYS A 208 6.07 7.60 29.02
C LYS A 208 4.65 7.01 29.04
N PRO A 209 3.70 7.59 29.80
CA PRO A 209 2.35 7.03 29.93
C PRO A 209 1.60 6.84 28.60
N VAL A 210 1.72 7.80 27.67
CA VAL A 210 1.06 7.74 26.36
C VAL A 210 1.58 6.57 25.52
N GLU A 211 2.91 6.43 25.41
CA GLU A 211 3.54 5.33 24.66
C GLU A 211 3.22 3.97 25.32
N ARG A 212 3.15 3.91 26.66
CA ARG A 212 2.75 2.70 27.38
C ARG A 212 1.31 2.30 27.06
N ALA A 213 0.37 3.25 27.09
CA ALA A 213 -1.02 3.01 26.75
C ALA A 213 -1.17 2.49 25.31
N ALA A 214 -0.47 3.12 24.36
CA ALA A 214 -0.41 2.65 22.97
C ALA A 214 0.09 1.20 22.86
N LEU A 215 1.20 0.85 23.53
CA LEU A 215 1.73 -0.52 23.53
C LEU A 215 0.78 -1.53 24.18
N GLN A 216 0.11 -1.15 25.27
CA GLN A 216 -0.89 -1.99 25.94
C GLN A 216 -2.06 -2.30 25.01
N THR A 217 -2.57 -1.30 24.28
CA THR A 217 -3.61 -1.50 23.26
C THR A 217 -3.15 -2.49 22.18
N ARG A 218 -1.96 -2.29 21.61
CA ARG A 218 -1.41 -3.19 20.56
C ARG A 218 -1.27 -4.64 21.04
N ILE A 219 -0.73 -4.84 22.25
CA ILE A 219 -0.61 -6.17 22.86
C ILE A 219 -2.00 -6.78 23.09
N SER A 220 -2.97 -5.98 23.55
CA SER A 220 -4.35 -6.43 23.73
C SER A 220 -4.98 -6.88 22.41
N GLN A 221 -4.78 -6.13 21.33
CA GLN A 221 -5.30 -6.48 20.00
C GLN A 221 -4.70 -7.78 19.46
N LEU A 222 -3.39 -8.00 19.60
CA LEU A 222 -2.76 -9.27 19.23
C LEU A 222 -3.33 -10.46 20.03
N ASN A 223 -3.73 -10.25 21.29
CA ASN A 223 -4.40 -11.27 22.09
C ASN A 223 -5.86 -11.54 21.64
N ILE A 224 -6.60 -10.51 21.24
CA ILE A 224 -7.97 -10.65 20.72
C ILE A 224 -7.95 -11.43 19.40
N LEU A 225 -7.05 -11.05 18.48
CA LEU A 225 -6.86 -11.74 17.20
C LEU A 225 -6.54 -13.22 17.41
N ARG A 226 -5.74 -13.57 18.42
CA ARG A 226 -5.49 -14.97 18.79
C ARG A 226 -6.77 -15.68 19.25
N ARG A 227 -7.60 -15.05 20.09
CA ARG A 227 -8.86 -15.66 20.54
C ARG A 227 -9.81 -15.87 19.38
N TRP A 228 -9.94 -14.88 18.49
CA TRP A 228 -10.75 -15.02 17.27
C TRP A 228 -10.23 -16.11 16.35
N TRP A 229 -8.91 -16.27 16.25
CA TRP A 229 -8.28 -17.37 15.54
C TRP A 229 -8.67 -18.74 16.11
N GLU A 230 -8.50 -18.92 17.42
CA GLU A 230 -8.82 -20.16 18.13
C GLU A 230 -10.32 -20.47 18.04
N LEU A 231 -11.19 -19.45 18.09
CA LEU A 231 -12.64 -19.58 17.96
C LEU A 231 -13.12 -19.85 16.52
N SER A 232 -12.31 -19.51 15.52
CA SER A 232 -12.61 -19.80 14.10
C SER A 232 -12.30 -21.25 13.70
N GLN A 233 -11.65 -22.02 14.59
CA GLN A 233 -11.50 -23.46 14.45
C GLN A 233 -12.88 -24.12 14.61
N GLY A 234 -13.43 -24.69 13.52
CA GLY A 234 -14.78 -25.28 13.51
C GLY A 234 -15.78 -24.60 12.56
N GLY A 235 -15.34 -23.69 11.68
CA GLY A 235 -16.11 -23.28 10.51
C GLY A 235 -17.00 -22.05 10.66
N LYS A 236 -17.01 -21.36 11.81
CA LYS A 236 -17.63 -20.03 11.97
C LYS A 236 -16.55 -18.99 12.24
N ILE A 237 -16.29 -18.16 11.25
CA ILE A 237 -15.19 -17.20 11.27
C ILE A 237 -15.71 -15.87 11.77
N ILE A 238 -15.16 -15.38 12.88
CA ILE A 238 -15.66 -14.15 13.54
C ILE A 238 -14.92 -12.90 13.04
N ASP A 239 -13.67 -13.01 12.62
CA ASP A 239 -13.00 -11.96 11.81
C ASP A 239 -11.87 -12.56 10.97
N ARG A 240 -12.12 -12.65 9.66
CA ARG A 240 -11.24 -13.26 8.67
C ARG A 240 -10.25 -12.25 8.07
N ARG A 241 -10.55 -10.94 8.17
CA ARG A 241 -9.94 -9.90 7.33
C ARG A 241 -8.52 -9.61 7.73
N ALA A 242 -8.25 -9.55 9.04
CA ALA A 242 -6.88 -9.37 9.53
C ALA A 242 -5.95 -10.52 9.12
N HIS A 243 -6.45 -11.76 8.98
CA HIS A 243 -5.65 -12.91 8.50
C HIS A 243 -5.49 -12.90 6.98
N GLN A 244 -6.62 -12.75 6.28
CA GLN A 244 -6.70 -12.74 4.84
C GLN A 244 -5.75 -11.69 4.25
N LEU A 245 -5.82 -10.46 4.73
CA LEU A 245 -5.08 -9.36 4.13
C LEU A 245 -3.56 -9.47 4.32
N THR A 246 -3.08 -10.19 5.35
CA THR A 246 -1.63 -10.40 5.57
C THR A 246 -0.99 -11.31 4.52
N LEU A 247 -1.73 -12.27 3.96
CA LEU A 247 -1.19 -13.18 2.94
C LEU A 247 -1.82 -12.99 1.55
N GLN A 248 -2.73 -12.04 1.42
CA GLN A 248 -3.36 -11.70 0.16
C GLN A 248 -2.50 -10.74 -0.65
N GLY A 249 -2.48 -10.98 -1.96
CA GLY A 249 -2.01 -10.03 -2.96
C GLY A 249 -3.17 -9.61 -3.86
N TYR A 250 -3.37 -8.31 -3.99
CA TYR A 250 -4.35 -7.69 -4.87
C TYR A 250 -3.59 -7.03 -6.03
N GLY A 251 -3.93 -7.35 -7.29
CA GLY A 251 -3.21 -6.84 -8.45
C GLY A 251 -4.00 -5.79 -9.24
N TRP A 252 -3.42 -4.64 -9.56
CA TRP A 252 -3.96 -3.61 -10.43
C TRP A 252 -3.22 -3.54 -11.76
N SER A 253 -3.94 -3.12 -12.79
CA SER A 253 -3.39 -2.76 -14.10
C SER A 253 -4.15 -1.53 -14.60
N VAL A 254 -3.46 -0.40 -14.71
CA VAL A 254 -4.03 0.92 -15.01
C VAL A 254 -3.23 1.59 -16.12
N ASP A 255 -3.89 1.99 -17.19
CA ASP A 255 -3.27 2.73 -18.30
C ASP A 255 -3.34 4.24 -18.07
N VAL A 256 -2.47 4.80 -17.22
CA VAL A 256 -2.53 6.21 -16.76
C VAL A 256 -2.71 7.17 -17.94
N ASN A 257 -3.84 7.91 -17.95
CA ASN A 257 -4.33 8.62 -19.13
C ASN A 257 -4.49 10.14 -18.96
N GLY A 258 -4.36 10.69 -17.76
CA GLY A 258 -4.75 12.05 -17.44
C GLY A 258 -3.64 13.09 -17.66
N THR A 259 -3.84 14.27 -17.08
CA THR A 259 -2.97 15.44 -17.24
C THR A 259 -1.55 15.16 -16.75
N VAL A 260 -0.57 15.57 -17.56
CA VAL A 260 0.86 15.55 -17.20
C VAL A 260 1.25 16.90 -16.61
N HIS A 261 1.55 16.92 -15.31
CA HIS A 261 1.96 18.12 -14.57
C HIS A 261 3.47 18.37 -14.61
N ALA A 262 4.26 17.31 -14.79
CA ALA A 262 5.71 17.39 -14.94
C ALA A 262 6.22 16.31 -15.90
N ASN A 263 7.16 16.69 -16.77
CA ASN A 263 7.77 15.80 -17.74
C ASN A 263 9.21 16.22 -18.06
N LYS A 264 10.18 15.70 -17.31
CA LYS A 264 11.61 16.03 -17.48
C LYS A 264 12.38 15.05 -18.36
N ILE A 265 11.70 14.02 -18.88
CA ILE A 265 12.35 12.91 -19.61
C ILE A 265 11.82 12.76 -21.03
N GLY A 266 10.97 13.68 -21.49
CA GLY A 266 10.37 13.60 -22.83
C GLY A 266 9.31 12.50 -22.95
N ALA A 267 8.65 12.13 -21.85
CA ALA A 267 7.56 11.16 -21.88
C ALA A 267 6.46 11.60 -22.87
N ASP A 268 5.90 10.66 -23.62
CA ASP A 268 4.78 10.94 -24.50
C ASP A 268 3.53 11.18 -23.65
N ALA A 269 3.05 12.43 -23.66
CA ALA A 269 1.87 12.85 -22.93
C ALA A 269 0.56 12.44 -23.62
N LYS A 270 0.59 12.06 -24.91
CA LYS A 270 -0.60 11.65 -25.67
C LYS A 270 -0.90 10.16 -25.50
N SER A 271 0.12 9.35 -25.32
CA SER A 271 -0.01 7.92 -25.02
C SER A 271 -0.35 7.69 -23.55
N THR A 272 -0.96 6.54 -23.23
CA THR A 272 -1.13 6.10 -21.84
C THR A 272 0.19 5.61 -21.26
N TRP A 273 0.32 5.64 -19.93
CA TRP A 273 1.47 5.04 -19.23
C TRP A 273 0.99 3.79 -18.47
N PRO A 274 1.28 2.58 -18.97
CA PRO A 274 0.91 1.36 -18.27
C PRO A 274 1.55 1.26 -16.89
N LEU A 275 0.72 1.15 -15.86
CA LEU A 275 1.08 0.94 -14.48
C LEU A 275 0.45 -0.39 -14.02
N SER A 276 1.29 -1.36 -13.64
CA SER A 276 0.82 -2.61 -13.04
C SER A 276 1.51 -2.82 -11.71
N PHE A 277 0.78 -3.15 -10.67
CA PHE A 277 1.34 -3.40 -9.36
C PHE A 277 0.42 -4.33 -8.58
N TRP A 278 0.96 -4.96 -7.54
CA TRP A 278 0.16 -5.57 -6.51
C TRP A 278 0.42 -4.90 -5.17
N ILE A 279 -0.60 -4.89 -4.31
CA ILE A 279 -0.46 -4.59 -2.89
C ILE A 279 -0.86 -5.81 -2.07
N GLY A 280 -0.20 -6.03 -0.96
CA GLY A 280 -0.47 -7.17 -0.10
C GLY A 280 0.28 -7.08 1.21
N GLY A 281 0.23 -8.13 2.01
CA GLY A 281 1.03 -8.14 3.24
C GLY A 281 0.50 -7.19 4.30
N TRP A 282 -0.81 -6.90 4.28
CA TRP A 282 -1.41 -5.92 5.16
C TRP A 282 -1.29 -6.32 6.63
N ASP A 283 -0.84 -5.37 7.43
CA ASP A 283 -0.60 -5.53 8.84
C ASP A 283 -1.36 -4.46 9.62
N GLY A 284 -2.51 -4.83 10.20
CA GLY A 284 -3.36 -3.89 10.94
C GLY A 284 -2.70 -3.28 12.19
N ASP A 285 -1.64 -3.90 12.72
CA ASP A 285 -0.87 -3.32 13.83
C ASP A 285 0.20 -2.34 13.35
N ALA A 286 0.79 -2.50 12.15
CA ALA A 286 1.66 -1.45 11.59
C ALA A 286 0.88 -0.39 10.81
N LEU A 287 -0.35 -0.71 10.38
CA LEU A 287 -1.07 -0.03 9.32
C LEU A 287 -0.24 0.05 8.03
N CYS A 288 0.58 -0.97 7.77
CA CYS A 288 1.45 -1.03 6.60
C CYS A 288 1.14 -2.26 5.76
N GLY A 289 1.39 -2.14 4.47
CA GLY A 289 1.46 -3.26 3.54
C GLY A 289 2.70 -3.14 2.66
N TYR A 290 2.85 -4.08 1.74
CA TYR A 290 3.89 -4.07 0.72
C TYR A 290 3.28 -3.84 -0.65
N ILE A 291 3.96 -3.07 -1.49
CA ILE A 291 3.61 -2.85 -2.88
C ILE A 291 4.79 -3.21 -3.76
N SER A 292 4.54 -3.88 -4.89
CA SER A 292 5.55 -4.13 -5.92
C SER A 292 4.90 -4.06 -7.30
N GLY A 293 5.61 -3.49 -8.27
CA GLY A 293 5.05 -3.26 -9.58
C GLY A 293 6.00 -2.65 -10.59
N TYR A 294 5.42 -2.25 -11.71
CA TYR A 294 6.10 -1.72 -12.87
C TYR A 294 5.35 -0.50 -13.42
N LEU A 295 6.10 0.51 -13.84
CA LEU A 295 5.62 1.66 -14.60
C LEU A 295 6.36 1.71 -15.93
N SER A 296 5.60 1.71 -17.02
CA SER A 296 6.10 1.78 -18.39
C SER A 296 5.76 3.14 -18.99
N ILE A 297 6.78 3.92 -19.36
CA ILE A 297 6.59 5.28 -19.85
C ILE A 297 7.08 5.35 -21.31
N PRO A 298 6.18 5.54 -22.29
CA PRO A 298 6.59 5.81 -23.66
C PRO A 298 7.29 7.17 -23.74
N ILE A 299 8.33 7.26 -24.56
CA ILE A 299 9.06 8.51 -24.83
C ILE A 299 8.67 9.01 -26.20
N ALA A 300 8.32 10.30 -26.29
CA ALA A 300 8.00 10.93 -27.56
C ALA A 300 9.23 10.87 -28.46
N CYS A 301 9.06 10.43 -29.71
CA CYS A 301 10.06 10.68 -30.73
C CYS A 301 10.11 12.19 -30.95
N GLU A 302 11.29 12.81 -30.76
CA GLU A 302 11.51 14.16 -31.27
C GLU A 302 11.18 14.13 -32.77
N ALA A 303 10.26 15.00 -33.19
CA ALA A 303 9.85 15.17 -34.58
C ALA A 303 10.91 15.96 -35.37
#